data_AF-A0A4R4XFQ3-F1
#
_entry.id   AF-A0A4R4XFQ3-F1
#
_cell.length_a   1.000
_cell.length_b   1.000
_cell.length_c   1.000
_cell.angle_alpha   90.00
_cell.angle_beta   90.00
_cell.angle_gamma   90.00
#
_symmetry.space_group_name_H-M   'P 1'
#
loop_
_entity.id
_entity.type
_entity.pdbx_description
1 polymer ?
#
loop_
_entity_poly.entity_id
_entity_poly.type
_entity_poly.pdbx_seq_one_letter_code
_entity_poly.pdbx_strand_id
1 'polypeptide(L)'
;MPINDAITDRWLAHVLSQLGNTHSAVAARLRATQITGRPGDPCACPIARYVLARVREHVPSGPVLVTVTDKVFVDIDAPSSEGYRWVSATVPEPVTEFITAFDYDDHDLPRLYSELIEHGFA
;
A
#
# COMPACT_ATOMS: atom_id res chain seq x y z
N MET A 1 -4.42 12.04 24.44
CA MET A 1 -3.58 12.97 23.64
C MET A 1 -3.82 12.65 22.18
N PRO A 2 -4.18 13.62 21.34
CA PRO A 2 -4.27 13.40 19.90
C PRO A 2 -2.86 13.06 19.37
N ILE A 3 -2.76 12.13 18.41
CA ILE A 3 -1.54 11.87 17.66
C ILE A 3 -1.41 13.04 16.67
N ASN A 4 -1.04 14.21 17.15
CA ASN A 4 -0.87 15.38 16.31
C ASN A 4 0.62 15.72 16.19
N ASP A 5 1.02 15.85 14.92
CA ASP A 5 2.15 16.58 14.37
C ASP A 5 3.44 15.81 14.09
N ALA A 6 3.75 14.74 14.84
CA ALA A 6 4.99 13.98 14.62
C ALA A 6 4.84 12.72 13.75
N ILE A 7 5.54 12.68 12.60
CA ILE A 7 5.77 11.43 11.87
C ILE A 7 6.70 10.54 12.71
N THR A 8 6.13 9.46 13.22
CA THR A 8 6.76 8.48 14.14
C THR A 8 6.39 7.05 13.72
N ASP A 9 7.11 6.05 14.23
CA ASP A 9 6.76 4.63 14.04
C ASP A 9 5.31 4.32 14.46
N ARG A 10 4.85 4.92 15.57
CA ARG A 10 3.48 4.76 16.06
C ARG A 10 2.45 5.39 15.12
N TRP A 11 2.75 6.56 14.58
CA TRP A 11 1.92 7.20 13.56
C TRP A 11 1.83 6.32 12.31
N LEU A 12 2.95 5.78 11.84
CA LEU A 12 2.98 4.93 10.65
C LEU A 12 2.19 3.63 10.87
N ALA A 13 2.36 2.97 12.03
CA ALA A 13 1.58 1.80 12.39
C ALA A 13 0.07 2.11 12.43
N HIS A 14 -0.30 3.29 12.94
CA HIS A 14 -1.69 3.74 12.94
C HIS A 14 -2.22 3.95 11.51
N VAL A 15 -1.46 4.63 10.64
CA VAL A 15 -1.80 4.81 9.22
C VAL A 15 -2.05 3.48 8.52
N LEU A 16 -1.21 2.47 8.76
CA LEU A 16 -1.38 1.13 8.17
C LEU A 16 -2.62 0.42 8.72
N SER A 17 -2.88 0.55 10.03
CA SER A 17 -4.08 -0.05 10.64
C SER A 17 -5.40 0.50 10.07
N GLN A 18 -5.40 1.74 9.57
CA GLN A 18 -6.57 2.37 8.95
C GLN A 18 -6.89 1.87 7.53
N LEU A 19 -6.02 1.08 6.91
CA LEU A 19 -6.29 0.51 5.58
C LEU A 19 -7.41 -0.52 5.62
N GLY A 20 -7.53 -1.26 6.71
CA GLY A 20 -8.55 -2.27 6.90
C GLY A 20 -8.04 -3.48 7.65
N ASN A 21 -8.97 -4.29 8.15
CA ASN A 21 -8.70 -5.54 8.85
C ASN A 21 -8.83 -6.78 7.93
N THR A 22 -9.07 -6.58 6.64
CA THR A 22 -9.16 -7.64 5.63
C THR A 22 -8.55 -7.16 4.31
N HIS A 23 -8.02 -8.07 3.49
CA HIS A 23 -7.54 -7.78 2.14
C HIS A 23 -8.56 -6.93 1.32
N SER A 24 -9.83 -7.34 1.30
CA SER A 24 -10.87 -6.62 0.55
C SER A 24 -11.13 -5.21 1.07
N ALA A 25 -11.03 -4.98 2.37
CA ALA A 25 -11.17 -3.65 2.96
C ALA A 25 -9.99 -2.75 2.58
N VAL A 26 -8.76 -3.29 2.57
CA VAL A 26 -7.56 -2.59 2.09
C VAL A 26 -7.75 -2.16 0.63
N ALA A 27 -8.14 -3.08 -0.24
CA ALA A 27 -8.41 -2.78 -1.64
C ALA A 27 -9.51 -1.71 -1.82
N ALA A 28 -10.61 -1.82 -1.08
CA ALA A 28 -11.69 -0.84 -1.11
C ALA A 28 -11.23 0.55 -0.66
N ARG A 29 -10.41 0.64 0.39
CA ARG A 29 -9.86 1.90 0.91
C ARG A 29 -8.92 2.57 -0.09
N LEU A 30 -8.05 1.80 -0.73
CA LEU A 30 -7.15 2.30 -1.77
C LEU A 30 -7.93 2.82 -2.99
N ARG A 31 -8.97 2.09 -3.43
CA ARG A 31 -9.88 2.56 -4.50
C ARG A 31 -10.62 3.83 -4.12
N ALA A 32 -11.16 3.91 -2.90
CA ALA A 32 -11.87 5.09 -2.42
C ALA A 32 -10.98 6.35 -2.34
N THR A 33 -9.67 6.16 -2.15
CA THR A 33 -8.67 7.23 -2.16
C THR A 33 -8.04 7.45 -3.54
N GLN A 34 -8.54 6.78 -4.58
CA GLN A 34 -8.03 6.82 -5.96
C GLN A 34 -6.54 6.47 -6.07
N ILE A 35 -6.03 5.66 -5.14
CA ILE A 35 -4.66 5.19 -5.14
C ILE A 35 -4.59 3.89 -5.92
N THR A 36 -3.91 3.97 -7.05
CA THR A 36 -3.65 2.83 -7.93
C THR A 36 -2.19 2.42 -7.85
N GLY A 37 -1.92 1.16 -8.18
CA GLY A 37 -0.56 0.66 -8.35
C GLY A 37 -0.39 -0.04 -9.68
N ARG A 38 0.84 -0.45 -9.97
CA ARG A 38 1.14 -1.37 -11.07
C ARG A 38 1.79 -2.63 -10.47
N PRO A 39 1.25 -3.83 -10.74
CA PRO A 39 1.87 -5.07 -10.29
C PRO A 39 3.32 -5.19 -10.76
N GLY A 40 4.18 -5.78 -9.94
CA GLY A 40 5.59 -6.02 -10.29
C GLY A 40 6.47 -4.77 -10.42
N ASP A 41 5.93 -3.57 -10.23
CA ASP A 41 6.67 -2.30 -10.19
C ASP A 41 6.78 -1.80 -8.74
N PRO A 42 7.95 -1.95 -8.09
CA PRO A 42 8.16 -1.50 -6.71
C PRO A 42 7.90 0.00 -6.54
N CYS A 43 8.12 0.80 -7.57
CA CYS A 43 7.87 2.24 -7.56
C CYS A 43 6.37 2.58 -7.68
N ALA A 44 5.54 1.62 -8.09
CA ALA A 44 4.10 1.75 -8.20
C ALA A 44 3.34 0.93 -7.14
N CYS A 45 3.99 0.53 -6.04
CA CYS A 45 3.30 -0.14 -4.94
C CYS A 45 2.16 0.75 -4.38
N PRO A 46 0.90 0.30 -4.40
CA PRO A 46 -0.23 1.13 -3.96
C PRO A 46 -0.17 1.44 -2.45
N ILE A 47 0.43 0.56 -1.63
CA ILE A 47 0.66 0.82 -0.20
C ILE A 47 1.70 1.93 -0.01
N ALA A 48 2.80 1.90 -0.76
CA ALA A 48 3.82 2.94 -0.72
C ALA A 48 3.22 4.32 -1.10
N ARG A 49 2.37 4.35 -2.13
CA ARG A 49 1.68 5.56 -2.58
C ARG A 49 0.67 6.08 -1.55
N TYR A 50 -0.06 5.19 -0.88
CA TYR A 50 -0.96 5.57 0.21
C TYR A 50 -0.21 6.21 1.38
N VAL A 51 0.88 5.57 1.82
CA VAL A 51 1.69 6.10 2.92
C VAL A 51 2.32 7.43 2.52
N LEU A 52 2.85 7.55 1.29
CA LEU A 52 3.38 8.81 0.77
C LEU A 52 2.33 9.93 0.79
N ALA A 53 1.09 9.66 0.37
CA ALA A 53 0.02 10.65 0.41
C ALA A 53 -0.23 11.16 1.84
N ARG A 54 -0.22 10.27 2.85
CA ARG A 54 -0.36 10.64 4.27
C ARG A 54 0.83 11.42 4.81
N VAL A 55 2.05 11.06 4.39
CA VAL A 55 3.25 11.84 4.73
C VAL A 55 3.15 13.25 4.14
N ARG A 56 2.65 13.41 2.91
CA ARG A 56 2.51 14.71 2.25
C ARG A 56 1.51 15.66 2.90
N GLU A 57 0.56 15.16 3.68
CA GLU A 57 -0.32 15.99 4.52
C GLU A 57 0.47 16.73 5.62
N HIS A 58 1.61 16.17 6.07
CA HIS A 58 2.45 16.72 7.14
C HIS A 58 3.74 17.36 6.59
N VAL A 59 4.29 16.78 5.53
CA VAL A 59 5.53 17.22 4.87
C VAL A 59 5.22 17.58 3.41
N PRO A 60 4.65 18.77 3.16
CA PRO A 60 4.12 19.14 1.84
C PRO A 60 5.20 19.30 0.77
N SER A 61 6.47 19.47 1.17
CA SER A 61 7.59 19.66 0.27
C SER A 61 8.84 18.91 0.73
N GLY A 62 9.80 18.71 -0.17
CA GLY A 62 11.04 17.99 0.10
C GLY A 62 11.01 16.51 -0.32
N PRO A 63 12.18 15.87 -0.44
CA PRO A 63 12.30 14.45 -0.78
C PRO A 63 11.72 13.55 0.32
N VAL A 64 10.86 12.62 -0.10
CA VAL A 64 10.30 11.56 0.76
C VAL A 64 10.40 10.25 0.00
N LEU A 65 11.01 9.25 0.61
CA LEU A 65 11.10 7.89 0.09
C LEU A 65 10.26 6.96 0.95
N VAL A 66 9.41 6.16 0.31
CA VAL A 66 8.62 5.12 0.98
C VAL A 66 8.95 3.78 0.36
N THR A 67 9.34 2.83 1.20
CA THR A 67 9.71 1.47 0.78
C THR A 67 8.82 0.47 1.52
N VAL A 68 8.27 -0.50 0.79
CA VAL A 68 7.40 -1.55 1.34
C VAL A 68 8.06 -2.91 1.12
N THR A 69 8.22 -3.64 2.22
CA THR A 69 8.81 -4.99 2.30
C THR A 69 7.99 -5.79 3.34
N ASP A 70 8.63 -6.55 4.23
CA ASP A 70 7.99 -7.03 5.48
C ASP A 70 7.64 -5.86 6.43
N LYS A 71 8.27 -4.70 6.22
CA LYS A 71 7.96 -3.43 6.88
C LYS A 71 7.73 -2.32 5.86
N VAL A 72 7.01 -1.29 6.31
CA VAL A 72 7.00 0.00 5.62
C VAL A 72 8.06 0.90 6.26
N PHE A 73 8.95 1.43 5.43
CA PHE A 73 9.94 2.43 5.79
C PHE A 73 9.58 3.77 5.15
N VAL A 74 9.73 4.85 5.90
CA VAL A 74 9.61 6.22 5.38
C VAL A 74 10.86 6.98 5.75
N ASP A 75 11.58 7.48 4.75
CA ASP A 75 12.70 8.39 4.88
C ASP A 75 12.30 9.78 4.39
N ILE A 76 12.46 10.78 5.25
CA ILE A 76 12.09 12.16 5.01
C ILE A 76 13.39 12.97 5.02
N ASP A 77 13.87 13.32 3.83
CA ASP A 77 15.10 14.09 3.67
C ASP A 77 14.80 15.61 3.70
N ALA A 78 14.17 16.00 4.81
CA ALA A 78 13.94 17.38 5.23
C ALA A 78 14.22 17.46 6.74
N PRO A 79 14.66 18.62 7.27
CA PRO A 79 14.67 18.84 8.71
C PRO A 79 13.22 18.95 9.17
N SER A 80 12.56 17.82 9.43
CA SER A 80 11.25 17.84 10.06
C SER A 80 11.43 18.44 11.46
N SER A 81 10.86 19.62 11.69
CA SER A 81 10.88 20.29 13.00
C SER A 81 10.06 19.54 14.05
N GLU A 82 9.33 18.49 13.65
CA GLU A 82 8.28 17.85 14.43
C GLU A 82 8.38 16.30 14.45
N GLY A 83 9.36 15.63 13.83
CA GLY A 83 9.39 14.16 13.77
C GLY A 83 10.75 13.50 13.50
N TYR A 84 10.77 12.18 13.33
CA TYR A 84 11.98 11.43 12.98
C TYR A 84 12.26 11.52 11.47
N ARG A 85 13.54 11.56 11.10
CA ARG A 85 14.00 11.48 9.70
C ARG A 85 13.67 10.13 9.06
N TRP A 86 13.72 9.07 9.85
CA TRP A 86 13.48 7.70 9.39
C TRP A 86 12.52 7.00 10.35
N VAL A 87 11.40 6.52 9.83
CA VAL A 87 10.39 5.77 10.60
C VAL A 87 10.07 4.45 9.94
N SER A 88 9.69 3.46 10.75
CA SER A 88 9.31 2.15 10.26
C SER A 88 8.15 1.54 11.04
N ALA A 89 7.33 0.75 10.36
CA ALA A 89 6.28 -0.04 10.99
C ALA A 89 6.12 -1.38 10.29
N THR A 90 5.79 -2.40 11.07
CA THR A 90 5.45 -3.73 10.54
C THR A 90 4.21 -3.64 9.66
N VAL A 91 4.23 -4.34 8.53
CA VAL A 91 3.06 -4.46 7.65
C VAL A 91 2.02 -5.34 8.35
N PRO A 92 0.78 -4.86 8.58
CA PRO A 92 -0.29 -5.70 9.12
C PRO A 92 -0.62 -6.85 8.17
N GLU A 93 -0.99 -8.02 8.71
CA GLU A 93 -1.33 -9.22 7.92
C GLU A 93 -2.31 -8.96 6.76
N PRO A 94 -3.42 -8.21 6.92
CA PRO A 94 -4.32 -7.90 5.82
C PRO A 94 -3.68 -7.09 4.67
N VAL A 95 -2.66 -6.29 4.99
CA VAL A 95 -1.88 -5.53 4.01
C VAL A 95 -0.87 -6.44 3.32
N THR A 96 -0.26 -7.38 4.05
CA THR A 96 0.60 -8.42 3.49
C THR A 96 -0.17 -9.31 2.51
N GLU A 97 -1.37 -9.76 2.88
CA GLU A 97 -2.26 -10.53 2.01
C GLU A 97 -2.62 -9.75 0.74
N PHE A 98 -2.94 -8.46 0.88
CA PHE A 98 -3.23 -7.58 -0.25
C PHE A 98 -2.02 -7.43 -1.19
N ILE A 99 -0.82 -7.14 -0.67
CA ILE A 99 0.40 -7.00 -1.50
C ILE A 99 0.69 -8.30 -2.23
N THR A 100 0.60 -9.43 -1.51
CA THR A 100 0.78 -10.77 -2.07
C THR A 100 -0.20 -10.98 -3.22
N ALA A 101 -1.51 -10.82 -2.98
CA ALA A 101 -2.51 -10.97 -4.02
C ALA A 101 -2.27 -10.02 -5.22
N PHE A 102 -1.92 -8.76 -4.96
CA PHE A 102 -1.66 -7.76 -5.98
C PHE A 102 -0.45 -8.09 -6.87
N ASP A 103 0.61 -8.66 -6.30
CA ASP A 103 1.80 -9.09 -7.04
C ASP A 103 1.57 -10.40 -7.80
N TYR A 104 0.70 -11.29 -7.28
CA TYR A 104 0.36 -12.56 -7.94
C TYR A 104 -0.74 -12.45 -9.01
N ASP A 105 -1.61 -11.44 -8.99
CA ASP A 105 -2.67 -11.23 -9.99
C ASP A 105 -2.11 -10.89 -11.39
N ASP A 106 -0.82 -10.57 -11.51
CA ASP A 106 -0.13 -10.37 -12.81
C ASP A 106 0.37 -11.69 -13.45
N HIS A 107 0.21 -12.83 -12.76
CA HIS A 107 0.60 -14.14 -13.27
C HIS A 107 -0.55 -15.00 -13.80
N ASP A 108 -1.80 -14.54 -13.75
CA ASP A 108 -2.93 -15.30 -14.30
C ASP A 108 -3.50 -14.64 -15.57
N LEU A 109 -3.00 -15.10 -16.72
CA LEU A 109 -3.79 -15.67 -17.82
C LEU A 109 -2.82 -16.15 -18.93
N PRO A 110 -3.02 -17.35 -19.52
CA PRO A 110 -4.28 -17.62 -20.20
C PRO A 110 -4.80 -19.06 -20.07
N ARG A 111 -6.05 -19.25 -19.62
CA ARG A 111 -6.85 -20.40 -20.05
C ARG A 111 -8.31 -20.02 -20.33
N LEU A 112 -8.49 -19.32 -21.44
CA LEU A 112 -9.68 -19.53 -22.29
C LEU A 112 -9.53 -20.89 -22.98
N TYR A 113 -9.88 -21.99 -22.30
CA TYR A 113 -10.11 -23.30 -22.93
C TYR A 113 -11.10 -24.18 -22.12
N SER A 114 -12.09 -23.57 -21.48
CA SER A 114 -13.19 -24.34 -20.84
C SER A 114 -14.57 -23.99 -21.40
N GLU A 115 -14.69 -23.04 -22.33
CA GLU A 115 -15.98 -22.65 -22.94
C GLU A 115 -16.00 -22.74 -24.47
N LEU A 116 -15.12 -23.56 -25.07
CA LEU A 116 -15.23 -23.90 -26.49
C LEU A 116 -15.53 -25.40 -26.65
N ILE A 117 -16.84 -25.65 -26.80
CA ILE A 117 -17.49 -26.80 -27.44
C ILE A 117 -17.83 -27.99 -26.51
N GLU A 118 -18.67 -27.76 -25.52
CA GLU A 118 -19.84 -28.64 -25.31
C GLU A 118 -21.07 -27.88 -25.80
N HIS A 119 -21.40 -27.98 -27.09
CA HIS A 119 -22.79 -27.87 -27.57
C HIS A 119 -22.87 -28.29 -29.06
N GLY A 120 -23.44 -29.47 -29.26
CA GLY A 120 -24.31 -29.78 -30.39
C GLY A 120 -23.65 -30.25 -31.68
N PHE A 121 -23.67 -31.57 -31.91
CA PHE A 121 -24.46 -32.10 -33.00
C PHE A 121 -25.09 -33.43 -32.55
N ALA A 122 -26.41 -33.49 -32.74
CA ALA A 122 -27.23 -34.68 -32.71
C ALA A 122 -26.90 -35.63 -33.87
#